data_AF-E9JCE5-F1
#
_entry.id   AF-E9JCE5-F1
#
_cell.length_a   1.000
_cell.length_b   1.000
_cell.length_c   1.000
_cell.angle_alpha   90.00
_cell.angle_beta   90.00
_cell.angle_gamma   90.00
#
_symmetry.space_group_name_H-M   'P 1'
#
loop_
_entity.id
_entity.type
_entity.pdbx_description
1 polymer ?
#
loop_
_entity_poly.entity_id
_entity_poly.type
_entity_poly.pdbx_seq_one_letter_code
_entity_poly.pdbx_strand_id
1 'polypeptide(L)'
;ISGLPNVDIEDLKANIEQQIHCYFETLIEIYYCPIQWFWRALRGFDQADHAKFLQFVPGTSKVPLQGFAALEGMNGVQKSQIHREDRSTDRLPSAHT
;
A
#
# COMPACT_ATOMS: atom_id res chain seq x y z
N ILE A 1 -17.02 2.35 17.61
CA ILE A 1 -16.35 3.43 16.85
C ILE A 1 -14.91 3.48 17.34
N SER A 2 -14.00 2.81 16.64
CA SER A 2 -12.56 2.88 16.91
C SER A 2 -12.08 4.18 16.28
N GLY A 3 -11.35 5.03 17.00
CA GLY A 3 -10.88 6.33 16.49
C GLY A 3 -10.08 6.18 15.19
N LEU A 4 -9.89 7.29 14.46
CA LEU A 4 -9.12 7.29 13.22
C LEU A 4 -7.66 6.85 13.53
N PRO A 5 -7.15 5.77 12.93
CA PRO A 5 -5.77 5.37 13.11
C PRO A 5 -4.85 6.47 12.56
N ASN A 6 -3.72 6.69 13.23
CA ASN A 6 -2.62 7.43 12.63
C ASN A 6 -1.76 6.42 11.86
N VAL A 7 -1.65 6.60 10.55
CA VAL A 7 -0.99 5.64 9.65
C VAL A 7 0.39 6.17 9.31
N ASP A 8 1.42 5.46 9.77
CA ASP A 8 2.79 5.74 9.35
C ASP A 8 3.01 5.17 7.93
N ILE A 9 3.00 6.07 6.94
CA ILE A 9 3.15 5.70 5.53
C ILE A 9 4.56 5.18 5.22
N GLU A 10 5.57 5.62 5.97
CA GLU A 10 6.94 5.19 5.75
C GLU A 10 7.18 3.79 6.35
N ASP A 11 6.61 3.50 7.53
CA ASP A 11 6.56 2.13 8.07
C ASP A 11 5.78 1.19 7.14
N LEU A 12 4.63 1.64 6.61
CA LEU A 12 3.86 0.87 5.65
C LEU A 12 4.70 0.57 4.40
N LYS A 13 5.34 1.59 3.83
CA LYS A 13 6.18 1.45 2.64
C LYS A 13 7.35 0.51 2.84
N ALA A 14 7.97 0.52 4.02
CA ALA A 14 9.07 -0.39 4.35
C ALA A 14 8.62 -1.86 4.46
N ASN A 15 7.34 -2.11 4.73
CA ASN A 15 6.79 -3.43 4.99
C ASN A 15 5.85 -3.96 3.91
N ILE A 16 5.61 -3.21 2.83
CA ILE A 16 4.92 -3.71 1.63
C ILE A 16 5.93 -4.25 0.62
N GLU A 17 5.73 -5.49 0.18
CA GLU A 17 6.48 -6.06 -0.94
C GLU A 17 5.95 -5.52 -2.26
N GLN A 18 6.83 -4.90 -3.04
CA GLN A 18 6.48 -4.30 -4.32
C GLN A 18 6.95 -5.23 -5.43
N GLN A 19 6.02 -5.89 -6.13
CA GLN A 19 6.36 -6.75 -7.28
C GLN A 19 6.44 -5.98 -8.60
N ILE A 20 6.34 -4.65 -8.54
CA ILE A 20 6.49 -3.76 -9.69
C ILE A 20 7.97 -3.38 -9.83
N HIS A 21 8.61 -3.85 -10.89
CA HIS A 21 9.94 -3.39 -11.25
C HIS A 21 9.83 -2.02 -11.92
N CYS A 22 10.42 -1.01 -11.28
CA CYS A 22 10.74 0.24 -11.94
C CYS A 22 12.20 0.21 -12.34
N TYR A 23 12.44 0.36 -13.64
CA TYR A 23 13.77 0.61 -14.17
C TYR A 23 14.14 2.04 -13.80
N PHE A 24 15.30 2.22 -13.17
CA PHE A 24 15.77 3.53 -12.73
C PHE A 24 17.00 3.98 -13.53
N GLU A 25 17.12 3.50 -14.77
CA GLU A 25 18.24 3.82 -15.63
C GLU A 25 18.13 5.25 -16.16
N THR A 26 16.90 5.77 -16.28
CA THR A 26 16.65 7.15 -16.75
C THR A 26 15.77 7.97 -15.79
N LEU A 27 15.94 9.30 -15.82
CA LEU A 27 15.11 10.24 -15.06
C LEU A 27 13.62 10.18 -15.44
N ILE A 28 13.34 9.87 -16.72
CA ILE A 28 11.97 9.69 -17.21
C ILE A 28 11.35 8.44 -16.56
N GLU A 29 12.04 7.30 -16.58
CA GLU A 29 11.51 6.07 -15.96
C GLU A 29 11.31 6.21 -14.45
N ILE A 30 12.20 6.94 -13.75
CA ILE A 30 12.01 7.32 -12.35
C ILE A 30 10.71 8.11 -12.19
N TYR A 31 10.49 9.14 -13.02
CA TYR A 31 9.33 10.05 -12.90
C TYR A 31 7.99 9.38 -13.21
N TYR A 32 7.97 8.43 -14.15
CA TYR A 32 6.76 7.73 -14.61
C TYR A 32 6.55 6.35 -13.97
N CYS A 33 7.35 6.02 -12.94
CA CYS A 33 7.26 4.77 -12.20
C CYS A 33 5.92 4.68 -11.42
N PRO A 34 5.02 3.73 -11.74
CA PRO A 34 3.69 3.65 -11.14
C PRO A 34 3.71 3.51 -9.61
N ILE A 35 4.70 2.81 -9.06
CA ILE A 35 4.81 2.65 -7.60
C ILE A 35 5.16 3.97 -6.90
N GLN A 36 5.89 4.88 -7.55
CA GLN A 36 6.13 6.22 -6.99
C GLN A 36 4.85 7.04 -6.92
N TRP A 37 4.01 6.96 -7.95
CA TRP A 37 2.72 7.66 -7.97
C TRP A 37 1.76 7.11 -6.94
N PHE A 38 1.73 5.79 -6.74
CA PHE A 38 0.97 5.16 -5.66
C PHE A 38 1.34 5.76 -4.29
N TRP A 39 2.63 5.77 -3.94
CA TRP A 39 3.08 6.32 -2.66
C TRP A 39 2.87 7.83 -2.56
N ARG A 40 2.99 8.57 -3.66
CA ARG A 40 2.71 10.01 -3.70
C ARG A 40 1.23 10.29 -3.46
N ALA A 41 0.33 9.53 -4.08
CA ALA A 41 -1.10 9.65 -3.87
C ALA A 41 -1.48 9.32 -2.42
N LEU A 42 -0.95 8.20 -1.88
CA LEU A 42 -1.23 7.78 -0.51
C LEU A 42 -0.77 8.81 0.53
N ARG A 43 0.38 9.47 0.34
CA ARG A 43 0.82 10.59 1.20
C ARG A 43 -0.08 11.83 1.12
N GLY A 44 -0.82 12.00 0.02
CA GLY A 44 -1.74 13.12 -0.16
C GLY A 44 -3.13 12.90 0.44
N PHE A 45 -3.43 11.70 0.93
CA PHE A 45 -4.71 11.38 1.56
C PHE A 45 -4.83 12.00 2.94
N ASP A 46 -6.07 12.31 3.33
CA ASP A 46 -6.37 12.67 4.71
C ASP A 46 -6.45 11.42 5.61
N GLN A 47 -6.59 11.64 6.92
CA GLN A 47 -6.61 10.56 7.90
C GLN A 47 -7.80 9.60 7.71
N ALA A 48 -8.93 10.09 7.22
CA ALA A 48 -10.10 9.25 6.97
C ALA A 48 -9.87 8.34 5.75
N ASP A 49 -9.23 8.86 4.71
CA ASP A 49 -8.87 8.11 3.52
C ASP A 49 -7.74 7.11 3.78
N HIS A 50 -6.78 7.43 4.65
CA HIS A 50 -5.81 6.43 5.14
C HIS A 50 -6.50 5.27 5.87
N ALA A 51 -7.48 5.56 6.72
CA ALA A 51 -8.24 4.53 7.43
C ALA A 51 -9.04 3.64 6.48
N LYS A 52 -9.67 4.22 5.44
CA LYS A 52 -10.36 3.47 4.38
C LYS A 52 -9.39 2.62 3.57
N PHE A 53 -8.21 3.16 3.26
CA PHE A 53 -7.17 2.42 2.55
C PHE A 53 -6.71 1.19 3.34
N LEU A 54 -6.52 1.31 4.66
CA LEU A 54 -6.18 0.17 5.52
C LEU A 54 -7.29 -0.88 5.55
N GLN A 55 -8.55 -0.46 5.53
CA GLN A 55 -9.67 -1.41 5.40
C GLN A 55 -9.68 -2.13 4.04
N PHE A 56 -9.17 -1.49 2.99
CA PHE A 56 -9.18 -2.01 1.63
C PHE A 56 -8.00 -2.96 1.33
N VAL A 57 -6.77 -2.62 1.73
CA VAL A 57 -5.55 -3.34 1.28
C VAL A 57 -5.08 -4.42 2.26
N PRO A 58 -4.75 -4.11 3.52
CA PRO A 58 -4.37 -5.13 4.49
C PRO A 58 -5.56 -5.90 5.10
N GLY A 59 -6.81 -5.62 4.69
CA GLY A 59 -8.01 -6.30 5.20
C GLY A 59 -8.29 -6.05 6.69
N THR A 60 -7.60 -5.09 7.31
CA THR A 60 -7.72 -4.75 8.72
C THR A 60 -7.89 -3.25 8.92
N SER A 61 -8.81 -2.89 9.81
CA SER A 61 -9.01 -1.50 10.25
C SER A 61 -8.02 -1.06 11.33
N LYS A 62 -7.13 -1.96 11.78
CA LYS A 62 -6.18 -1.71 12.87
C LYS A 62 -4.74 -1.82 12.37
N VAL A 63 -3.96 -0.80 12.68
CA VAL A 63 -2.49 -0.85 12.61
C VAL A 63 -2.02 -1.77 13.74
N PRO A 64 -1.17 -2.78 13.48
CA PRO A 64 -0.63 -3.62 14.54
C PRO A 64 0.17 -2.79 15.53
N LEU A 65 0.14 -3.15 16.82
CA LEU A 65 0.88 -2.43 17.86
C LEU A 65 2.41 -2.42 17.60
N GLN A 66 2.88 -3.45 16.88
CA GLN A 66 4.28 -3.65 16.49
C GLN A 66 4.61 -3.07 15.10
N GLY A 67 3.69 -2.31 14.48
CA GLY A 67 3.85 -1.75 13.13
C GLY A 67 3.50 -2.73 12.02
N PHE A 68 3.68 -2.30 10.76
CA PHE A 68 3.30 -3.07 9.58
C PHE A 68 4.18 -4.31 9.32
N ALA A 69 5.34 -4.41 9.99
CA ALA A 69 6.17 -5.60 9.97
C ALA A 69 5.48 -6.84 10.59
N ALA A 70 4.51 -6.61 11.48
CA ALA A 70 3.75 -7.64 12.17
C ALA A 70 2.32 -7.79 11.60
N LEU A 71 2.09 -7.40 10.34
CA LEU A 71 0.82 -7.66 9.67
C LEU A 71 0.54 -9.17 9.65
N GLU A 72 -0.62 -9.58 10.15
CA GLU A 72 -1.07 -10.97 10.14
C GLU A 72 -2.00 -11.22 8.94
N GLY A 73 -1.68 -12.23 8.14
CA GLY A 73 -2.55 -12.81 7.13
C GLY A 73 -3.05 -14.19 7.54
N MET A 74 -3.65 -14.91 6.59
CA MET A 74 -4.28 -16.22 6.83
C MET A 74 -3.32 -17.29 7.38
N ASN A 75 -2.02 -17.18 7.07
CA ASN A 75 -0.98 -18.14 7.45
C ASN A 75 0.04 -17.58 8.47
N GLY A 76 -0.34 -16.56 9.24
CA GLY A 76 0.55 -15.88 10.19
C GLY A 76 1.08 -14.55 9.65
N VAL A 77 2.25 -14.10 10.10
CA VAL A 77 2.81 -12.80 9.68
C VAL A 77 3.05 -12.78 8.18
N GLN A 78 2.33 -11.92 7.47
CA GLN A 78 2.37 -11.78 6.01
C GLN A 78 2.39 -10.30 5.63
N LYS A 79 3.42 -9.91 4.88
CA LYS A 79 3.52 -8.58 4.30
C LYS A 79 2.46 -8.38 3.23
N SER A 80 1.85 -7.20 3.18
CA SER A 80 1.01 -6.83 2.04
C SER A 80 1.87 -6.73 0.79
N GLN A 81 1.30 -7.08 -0.36
CA GLN A 81 2.00 -7.07 -1.64
C GLN A 81 1.27 -6.20 -2.65
N ILE A 82 2.02 -5.43 -3.45
CA ILE A 82 1.49 -4.68 -4.58
C ILE A 82 1.89 -5.38 -5.87
N HIS A 83 0.90 -5.76 -6.64
CA HIS A 83 1.05 -6.47 -7.92
C HIS A 83 0.66 -5.57 -9.08
N ARG A 84 1.36 -5.73 -10.21
CA ARG A 84 0.94 -5.11 -11.47
C ARG A 84 -0.12 -5.99 -12.12
N GLU A 85 -1.24 -5.38 -12.52
CA GLU A 85 -2.22 -6.05 -13.37
C GLU A 85 -2.03 -5.58 -14.83
N ASP A 86 -1.68 -6.51 -15.73
CA ASP A 86 -1.43 -6.22 -17.16
C ASP A 86 -2.70 -6.19 -18.01
N ARG A 87 -3.88 -6.20 -17.37
CA ARG A 87 -5.17 -6.06 -18.06
C ARG A 87 -5.43 -4.58 -18.41
N SER A 88 -6.62 -4.28 -18.93
CA SER A 88 -7.01 -2.90 -19.29
C SER A 88 -6.82 -1.94 -18.10
N THR A 89 -6.26 -0.76 -18.40
CA THR A 89 -6.05 0.35 -17.47
C THR A 89 -7.33 1.10 -17.11
N ASP A 90 -8.48 0.74 -17.71
CA ASP A 90 -9.78 1.34 -17.42
C ASP A 90 -10.42 0.75 -16.14
N ARG A 91 -9.74 -0.23 -15.53
CA ARG A 91 -10.18 -0.90 -14.31
C ARG A 91 -9.67 -0.17 -13.08
N LEU A 92 -10.50 -0.15 -12.03
CA LEU A 92 -10.06 0.28 -10.71
C LEU A 92 -9.10 -0.74 -10.09
N PRO A 93 -8.18 -0.31 -9.21
CA PRO A 93 -7.37 -1.22 -8.41
C PRO A 93 -8.24 -2.20 -7.64
N SER A 94 -7.83 -3.47 -7.58
CA SER A 94 -8.49 -4.51 -6.80
C SER A 94 -7.61 -4.94 -5.62
N ALA A 95 -8.23 -5.42 -4.55
CA ALA A 95 -7.55 -5.93 -3.36
C ALA A 95 -8.05 -7.34 -3.02
N HIS A 96 -7.14 -8.16 -2.52
CA HIS A 96 -7.41 -9.49 -1.97
C HIS A 96 -6.94 -9.51 -0.53
N THR A 97 -7.90 -9.62 0.39
CA THR A 97 -7.69 -9.59 1.85
C THR A 97 -7.77 -10.99 2.43
#